data_AF-A0A2M8N4T9-F1
#
_entry.id   AF-A0A2M8N4T9-F1
#
_cell.length_a   1.000
_cell.length_b   1.000
_cell.length_c   1.000
_cell.angle_alpha   90.00
_cell.angle_beta   90.00
_cell.angle_gamma   90.00
#
_symmetry.space_group_name_H-M   'P 1'
#
loop_
_entity.id
_entity.type
_entity.pdbx_description
1 polymer ?
#
loop_
_entity_poly.entity_id
_entity_poly.type
_entity_poly.pdbx_seq_one_letter_code
_entity_poly.pdbx_strand_id
1 'polypeptide(L)' 'MPRIVYVNGQYVPYAHASVHVEDRGFQFADGVYEVIGCIHGHLADE' A
#
# COMPACT_ATOMS: atom_id res chain seq x y z
N MET A 1 -15.00 -2.19 -5.89
CA MET A 1 -13.83 -2.85 -6.51
C MET A 1 -12.99 -3.46 -5.38
N PRO A 2 -12.54 -4.73 -5.49
CA PRO A 2 -11.69 -5.31 -4.46
C PRO A 2 -10.37 -4.54 -4.43
N ARG A 3 -10.04 -3.94 -3.28
CA ARG A 3 -8.74 -3.31 -3.04
C ARG A 3 -7.71 -4.43 -2.88
N ILE A 4 -6.67 -4.43 -3.71
CA ILE A 4 -5.54 -5.36 -3.63
C ILE A 4 -4.35 -4.61 -3.03
N VAL A 5 -3.60 -5.29 -2.17
CA VAL A 5 -2.39 -4.76 -1.53
C VAL A 5 -1.23 -5.67 -1.87
N TYR A 6 -0.09 -5.09 -2.23
CA TYR A 6 1.17 -5.81 -2.31
C TYR A 6 1.93 -5.60 -1.00
N VAL A 7 2.15 -6.66 -0.24
CA VAL A 7 2.83 -6.63 1.06
C VAL A 7 3.56 -7.95 1.29
N ASN A 8 4.74 -7.91 1.91
CA ASN A 8 5.55 -9.10 2.21
C ASN A 8 5.79 -10.03 1.00
N GLY A 9 5.95 -9.45 -0.20
CA GLY A 9 6.22 -10.19 -1.44
C GLY A 9 4.98 -10.81 -2.11
N GLN A 10 3.77 -10.45 -1.69
CA GLN A 10 2.53 -11.08 -2.18
C GLN A 10 1.42 -10.07 -2.47
N TYR A 11 0.61 -10.35 -3.48
CA TYR A 11 -0.67 -9.67 -3.70
C TYR A 11 -1.77 -10.32 -2.86
N VAL A 12 -2.40 -9.54 -2.00
CA VAL A 12 -3.47 -10.01 -1.09
C VAL A 12 -4.70 -9.12 -1.15
N PRO A 13 -5.90 -9.64 -0.86
CA PRO A 13 -7.06 -8.80 -0.58
C PRO A 13 -6.77 -7.85 0.58
N TYR A 14 -7.24 -6.60 0.50
CA TYR A 14 -6.98 -5.57 1.51
C TYR A 14 -7.30 -6.01 2.95
N ALA A 15 -8.37 -6.79 3.16
CA ALA A 15 -8.75 -7.30 4.48
C ALA A 15 -7.73 -8.27 5.10
N HIS A 16 -6.80 -8.82 4.31
CA HIS A 16 -5.76 -9.75 4.76
C HIS A 16 -4.38 -9.10 4.79
N ALA A 17 -4.25 -7.83 4.39
CA ALA A 17 -2.96 -7.14 4.38
C ALA A 17 -2.51 -6.85 5.82
N SER A 18 -1.25 -7.17 6.14
CA SER A 18 -0.67 -6.97 7.47
C SER A 18 0.82 -6.65 7.40
N VAL A 19 1.27 -5.76 8.28
CA VAL A 19 2.69 -5.53 8.60
C VAL A 19 2.99 -6.07 10.00
N HIS A 20 4.26 -6.24 10.35
CA HIS A 20 4.65 -6.66 11.69
C HIS A 20 4.35 -5.56 12.71
N VAL A 21 4.01 -5.92 13.95
CA VAL A 21 3.70 -4.93 15.02
C VAL A 21 4.92 -4.08 15.42
N GLU A 22 6.11 -4.60 15.17
CA GLU A 22 7.39 -3.90 15.35
C GLU A 22 7.92 -3.26 14.06
N ASP A 23 7.09 -3.17 13.02
CA ASP A 23 7.43 -2.34 11.86
C ASP A 23 7.66 -0.89 12.33
N ARG A 24 8.80 -0.32 11.95
CA ARG A 24 9.18 1.01 12.41
C ARG A 24 8.29 2.09 11.79
N GLY A 25 7.82 1.89 10.56
CA GLY A 25 6.90 2.80 9.89
C GLY A 25 5.58 2.88 10.65
N PHE A 26 5.16 1.78 11.25
CA PHE A 26 4.03 1.73 12.18
C PHE A 26 4.34 2.37 13.55
N GLN A 27 5.44 1.98 14.20
CA GLN A 27 5.74 2.41 15.59
C GLN A 27 6.17 3.87 15.72
N PHE A 28 6.97 4.36 14.76
CA PHE A 28 7.64 5.66 14.84
C PHE A 28 7.17 6.63 13.76
N ALA A 29 6.19 6.25 12.93
CA ALA A 29 5.79 7.00 11.75
C ALA A 29 6.98 7.34 10.84
N ASP A 30 7.97 6.45 10.75
CA ASP A 30 9.22 6.69 10.02
C ASP A 30 9.16 6.30 8.52
N GLY A 31 7.95 6.06 8.01
CA GLY A 31 7.68 5.83 6.59
C GLY A 31 7.35 7.11 5.82
N VAL A 32 7.70 7.13 4.53
CA VAL A 32 7.27 8.15 3.57
C VAL A 32 6.35 7.46 2.55
N TYR A 33 5.31 8.15 2.09
CA TYR A 33 4.36 7.62 1.12
C TYR A 33 4.14 8.61 -0.03
N GLU A 34 3.69 8.08 -1.16
CA GLU A 34 3.27 8.82 -2.35
C GLU A 34 1.94 8.24 -2.85
N VAL A 35 1.16 9.03 -3.59
CA VAL A 35 -0.11 8.58 -4.17
C VAL A 35 -0.18 8.96 -5.63
N ILE A 36 -0.30 7.94 -6.49
CA ILE A 36 -0.53 8.13 -7.93
C ILE A 36 -1.99 7.79 -8.25
N GLY A 37 -2.70 8.74 -8.87
CA GLY A 37 -4.06 8.52 -9.34
C GLY A 37 -4.08 7.57 -10.55
N CYS A 38 -5.15 6.81 -10.73
CA CYS A 38 -5.37 6.04 -11.97
C CYS A 38 -6.73 6.41 -12.57
N ILE A 39 -6.71 7.00 -13.76
CA ILE A 39 -7.90 7.53 -14.45
C ILE A 39 -7.98 6.83 -15.82
N HIS A 40 -9.09 6.16 -16.09
CA HIS A 40 -9.30 5.38 -17.31
C HIS A 40 -8.18 4.35 -17.62
N GLY A 41 -7.57 3.77 -16.58
CA GLY A 41 -6.48 2.80 -16.74
C GLY A 41 -5.10 3.43 -16.97
N HIS A 42 -5.00 4.75 -16.97
CA HIS A 42 -3.74 5.48 -17.08
C HIS A 42 -3.33 6.06 -15.73
N LEU A 43 -2.03 6.07 -15.44
CA LEU A 43 -1.49 6.78 -14.29
C LEU A 43 -1.66 8.28 -14.53
N ALA A 44 -2.29 8.95 -13.57
CA ALA A 44 -2.33 10.40 -13.46
C ALA A 44 -1.14 10.81 -12.59
N ASP A 45 0.02 10.80 -13.23
CA ASP A 45 1.32 11.27 -12.72
C ASP A 45 1.80 12.39 -13.65
N GLU A 46 2.78 13.20 -13.24
CA GLU A 46 3.28 14.35 -14.03
C GLU A 46 3.86 13.95 -15.41
#